data_AF-A0AAY4CJT6-F1
#
_entry.id   AF-A0AAY4CJT6-F1
#
_cell.length_a   1.000
_cell.length_b   1.000
_cell.length_c   1.000
_cell.angle_alpha   90.00
_cell.angle_beta   90.00
_cell.angle_gamma   90.00
#
_symmetry.space_group_name_H-M   'P 1'
#
loop_
_entity.id
_entity.type
_entity.pdbx_description
1 polymer ?
#
loop_
_entity_poly.entity_id
_entity_poly.type
_entity_poly.pdbx_seq_one_letter_code
_entity_poly.pdbx_strand_id
1 'polypeptide(L)'
;MLKAHQTVLSTNTCAVHSQNAMKPSRGSQRPSSQGPKRRPKKDPEAGPSSGKVQPQKPKEKRNPSIVEKVKGRDKWRPLSSTATSALENMLNLSVLSVLSTMKEKKKGELQKHLNILKERFLESCIQLPVPPQKHRDFGQMFQEYQKERKKTTEGQKRLQALEKIVHSVESTLEEMEVRVDSLDEEIRIMRSQLEDQEERAQEVLNLPPLSSRSSNEYPLEERLKSVYPHFDVAAFQNKPAVQKLKMFLQLGNERLFAP
;
A
#
# COMPACT_ATOMS: atom_id res chain seq x y z
N MET A 1 -4.61 51.33 -24.11
CA MET A 1 -3.28 51.64 -23.53
C MET A 1 -2.91 50.57 -22.53
N LEU A 2 -1.74 49.95 -22.74
CA LEU A 2 -0.83 49.26 -21.80
C LEU A 2 -1.34 48.03 -21.02
N LYS A 3 -0.90 46.82 -21.39
CA LYS A 3 0.29 46.05 -20.89
C LYS A 3 -0.05 45.28 -19.59
N ALA A 4 -0.18 43.95 -19.60
CA ALA A 4 0.84 42.88 -19.73
C ALA A 4 1.75 42.71 -18.48
N HIS A 5 2.26 41.47 -18.31
CA HIS A 5 3.11 40.86 -17.24
C HIS A 5 2.29 39.96 -16.28
N GLN A 6 2.23 38.62 -16.35
CA GLN A 6 3.18 37.53 -16.70
C GLN A 6 4.42 37.44 -15.80
N THR A 7 4.49 36.42 -14.93
CA THR A 7 5.73 35.70 -14.55
C THR A 7 5.39 34.29 -14.01
N VAL A 8 5.48 33.25 -14.85
CA VAL A 8 6.48 32.15 -14.90
C VAL A 8 6.37 31.10 -13.78
N LEU A 9 5.77 29.95 -14.12
CA LEU A 9 6.03 28.66 -13.46
C LEU A 9 7.23 28.01 -14.15
N SER A 10 8.29 27.79 -13.39
CA SER A 10 9.50 27.10 -13.84
C SER A 10 9.25 25.59 -13.87
N THR A 11 9.41 25.01 -15.05
CA THR A 11 9.52 23.56 -15.28
C THR A 11 10.81 23.01 -14.68
N ASN A 12 10.75 21.87 -14.00
CA ASN A 12 11.90 20.99 -13.80
C ASN A 12 11.51 19.54 -14.15
N THR A 13 11.83 19.24 -15.41
CA THR A 13 12.35 18.01 -16.03
C THR A 13 12.57 16.77 -15.15
N CYS A 14 12.00 15.67 -15.62
CA CYS A 14 12.27 14.29 -15.24
C CYS A 14 13.71 13.86 -15.52
N ALA A 15 14.25 12.99 -14.66
CA ALA A 15 15.31 12.05 -15.03
C ALA A 15 15.03 10.70 -14.36
N VAL A 16 14.36 9.81 -15.10
CA VAL A 16 14.20 8.40 -14.74
C VAL A 16 15.38 7.65 -15.35
N HIS A 17 16.31 7.20 -14.53
CA HIS A 17 17.35 6.26 -14.96
C HIS A 17 16.87 4.84 -14.68
N SER A 18 16.59 4.13 -15.76
CA SER A 18 16.32 2.70 -15.81
C SER A 18 17.65 1.93 -15.78
N GLN A 19 17.83 1.02 -14.83
CA GLN A 19 18.76 -0.11 -14.98
C GLN A 19 18.11 -1.37 -14.41
N ASN A 20 17.79 -2.28 -15.33
CA ASN A 20 17.46 -3.68 -15.07
C ASN A 20 18.67 -4.43 -14.49
N ALA A 21 18.45 -5.25 -13.45
CA ALA A 21 19.18 -6.50 -13.24
C ALA A 21 18.47 -7.36 -12.17
N MET A 22 17.71 -8.37 -12.62
CA MET A 22 17.22 -9.44 -11.74
C MET A 22 18.38 -10.32 -11.24
N LYS A 23 18.49 -10.50 -9.91
CA LYS A 23 19.13 -11.66 -9.28
C LYS A 23 18.36 -12.02 -7.99
N PRO A 24 17.99 -13.29 -7.76
CA PRO A 24 17.33 -13.68 -6.52
C PRO A 24 18.36 -13.92 -5.41
N SER A 25 18.36 -13.09 -4.36
CA SER A 25 19.17 -13.33 -3.17
C SER A 25 18.47 -14.30 -2.20
N ARG A 26 18.62 -15.59 -2.50
CA ARG A 26 18.41 -16.69 -1.56
C ARG A 26 19.64 -16.74 -0.64
N GLY A 27 19.51 -16.30 0.61
CA GLY A 27 20.65 -16.22 1.52
C GLY A 27 20.25 -16.00 2.97
N SER A 28 19.82 -17.08 3.62
CA SER A 28 19.68 -17.19 5.07
C SER A 28 21.05 -16.97 5.72
N GLN A 29 21.30 -15.76 6.24
CA GLN A 29 22.40 -15.51 7.16
C GLN A 29 21.86 -15.52 8.59
N ARG A 30 21.75 -16.72 9.16
CA ARG A 30 21.84 -16.92 10.61
C ARG A 30 23.08 -17.77 10.89
N PRO A 31 23.98 -17.35 11.78
CA PRO A 31 25.06 -18.22 12.23
C PRO A 31 24.45 -19.46 12.90
N SER A 32 24.82 -20.63 12.37
CA SER A 32 24.46 -21.95 12.89
C SER A 32 25.04 -22.10 14.30
N SER A 33 24.19 -22.03 15.32
CA SER A 33 24.59 -22.32 16.69
C SER A 33 24.86 -23.83 16.81
N GLN A 34 26.14 -24.19 16.95
CA GLN A 34 26.59 -25.54 17.24
C GLN A 34 25.89 -26.07 18.50
N GLY A 35 25.16 -27.18 18.35
CA GLY A 35 24.65 -27.95 19.47
C GLY A 35 25.77 -28.62 20.28
N PRO A 36 25.54 -28.99 21.55
CA PRO A 36 26.60 -29.41 22.45
C PRO A 36 27.18 -30.79 22.09
N LYS A 37 28.51 -30.87 21.99
CA LYS A 37 29.29 -32.12 21.85
C LYS A 37 29.06 -33.02 23.07
N ARG A 38 28.52 -34.23 22.86
CA ARG A 38 28.50 -35.33 23.82
C ARG A 38 29.92 -35.89 23.99
N ARG A 39 30.39 -36.00 25.24
CA ARG A 39 31.63 -36.73 25.60
C ARG A 39 31.34 -38.24 25.63
N PRO A 40 32.23 -39.12 25.12
CA PRO A 40 32.07 -40.56 25.27
C PRO A 40 32.42 -41.01 26.69
N LYS A 41 31.59 -41.92 27.22
CA LYS A 41 31.74 -42.63 28.50
C LYS A 41 32.79 -43.73 28.32
N LYS A 42 33.75 -43.83 29.23
CA LYS A 42 34.63 -45.00 29.38
C LYS A 42 33.89 -46.06 30.19
N ASP A 43 33.86 -47.29 29.67
CA ASP A 43 33.52 -48.50 30.42
C ASP A 43 34.70 -48.91 31.31
N PRO A 44 34.46 -49.58 32.44
CA PRO A 44 35.43 -50.51 33.01
C PRO A 44 34.90 -51.95 33.06
N GLU A 45 35.78 -52.85 32.63
CA GLU A 45 35.71 -54.31 32.68
C GLU A 45 35.71 -54.89 34.10
N ALA A 46 35.44 -56.19 34.14
CA ALA A 46 35.07 -57.06 35.24
C ALA A 46 36.18 -57.49 36.22
N GLY A 47 35.80 -57.52 37.51
CA GLY A 47 36.06 -58.60 38.51
C GLY A 47 37.44 -58.72 39.18
N PRO A 48 37.58 -59.60 40.19
CA PRO A 48 36.68 -59.91 41.32
C PRO A 48 37.44 -59.97 42.68
N SER A 49 36.72 -60.09 43.82
CA SER A 49 37.07 -60.94 44.99
C SER A 49 36.58 -60.38 46.35
N SER A 50 35.79 -61.23 47.05
CA SER A 50 35.68 -61.44 48.51
C SER A 50 35.35 -60.24 49.42
N GLY A 51 34.34 -60.23 50.28
CA GLY A 51 33.43 -61.26 50.77
C GLY A 51 32.64 -60.71 51.97
N LYS A 52 31.70 -61.53 52.44
CA LYS A 52 30.92 -61.45 53.69
C LYS A 52 29.49 -60.86 53.60
N VAL A 53 28.56 -61.80 53.76
CA VAL A 53 27.10 -61.76 53.83
C VAL A 53 26.66 -61.47 55.28
N GLN A 54 25.63 -60.63 55.49
CA GLN A 54 24.42 -60.93 56.31
C GLN A 54 23.52 -59.67 56.53
N PRO A 55 22.21 -59.85 56.84
CA PRO A 55 21.15 -59.46 55.91
C PRO A 55 20.19 -58.35 56.38
N GLN A 56 19.39 -57.94 55.40
CA GLN A 56 18.43 -56.84 55.35
C GLN A 56 17.25 -57.00 56.32
N LYS A 57 16.87 -55.91 57.01
CA LYS A 57 15.52 -55.73 57.57
C LYS A 57 14.58 -55.16 56.50
N PRO A 58 13.30 -55.57 56.40
CA PRO A 58 12.39 -55.12 55.35
C PRO A 58 12.05 -53.63 55.51
N LYS A 59 12.23 -52.86 54.43
CA LYS A 59 11.77 -51.48 54.30
C LYS A 59 10.27 -51.47 54.05
N GLU A 60 9.52 -50.90 54.98
CA GLU A 60 8.14 -50.48 54.80
C GLU A 60 8.11 -49.35 53.75
N LYS A 61 7.62 -49.65 52.54
CA LYS A 61 7.49 -48.69 51.45
C LYS A 61 6.32 -47.74 51.74
N ARG A 62 6.58 -46.64 52.46
CA ARG A 62 5.77 -45.43 52.32
C ARG A 62 6.21 -44.71 51.06
N ASN A 63 5.35 -44.69 50.04
CA ASN A 63 5.56 -43.92 48.82
C ASN A 63 5.58 -42.42 49.17
N PRO A 64 6.68 -41.67 48.95
CA PRO A 64 6.60 -40.22 48.89
C PRO A 64 6.17 -39.84 47.47
N SER A 65 5.05 -39.12 47.36
CA SER A 65 4.66 -38.48 46.12
C SER A 65 5.80 -37.58 45.63
N ILE A 66 6.30 -37.90 44.43
CA ILE A 66 7.31 -37.09 43.73
C ILE A 66 6.58 -35.83 43.26
N VAL A 67 6.58 -34.79 44.10
CA VAL A 67 6.34 -33.42 43.63
C VAL A 67 7.64 -32.94 43.02
N GLU A 68 7.71 -32.96 41.70
CA GLU A 68 8.82 -32.44 40.92
C GLU A 68 9.06 -30.97 41.31
N LYS A 69 10.13 -30.72 42.08
CA LYS A 69 10.49 -29.38 42.52
C LYS A 69 10.93 -28.56 41.31
N VAL A 70 10.01 -27.77 40.77
CA VAL A 70 10.32 -26.74 39.76
C VAL A 70 11.37 -25.79 40.36
N LYS A 71 12.58 -25.79 39.78
CA LYS A 71 13.70 -24.92 40.17
C LYS A 71 13.25 -23.46 40.20
N GLY A 72 13.39 -22.79 41.35
CA GLY A 72 13.09 -21.36 41.51
C GLY A 72 11.81 -21.02 42.27
N ARG A 73 11.04 -22.00 42.76
CA ARG A 73 9.90 -21.76 43.67
C ARG A 73 10.32 -21.04 44.97
N ASP A 74 11.57 -21.16 45.39
CA ASP A 74 12.09 -20.52 46.60
C ASP A 74 12.07 -18.98 46.54
N LYS A 75 11.91 -18.39 45.34
CA LYS A 75 11.81 -16.93 45.14
C LYS A 75 10.37 -16.45 44.93
N TRP A 76 9.39 -17.36 44.92
CA TRP A 76 8.00 -17.00 44.74
C TRP A 76 7.48 -16.33 45.99
N ARG A 77 6.67 -15.27 45.81
CA ARG A 77 6.09 -14.52 46.92
C ARG A 77 4.59 -14.79 46.95
N PRO A 78 3.96 -14.72 48.14
CA PRO A 78 2.51 -14.64 48.22
C PRO A 78 1.99 -13.47 47.39
N LEU A 79 0.75 -13.57 46.94
CA LEU A 79 0.12 -12.52 46.16
C LEU A 79 0.13 -11.18 46.94
N SER A 80 0.51 -10.08 46.27
CA SER A 80 0.53 -8.76 46.89
C SER A 80 -0.88 -8.29 47.24
N SER A 81 -1.04 -7.56 48.35
CA SER A 81 -2.34 -7.01 48.80
C SER A 81 -3.08 -6.21 47.72
N THR A 82 -2.37 -5.46 46.87
CA THR A 82 -2.96 -4.72 45.74
C THR A 82 -3.57 -5.64 44.68
N ALA A 83 -2.87 -6.71 44.32
CA ALA A 83 -3.37 -7.72 43.39
C ALA A 83 -4.55 -8.52 44.00
N THR A 84 -4.51 -8.82 45.29
CA THR A 84 -5.62 -9.45 46.01
C THR A 84 -6.87 -8.56 45.99
N SER A 85 -6.71 -7.27 46.27
CA SER A 85 -7.82 -6.30 46.21
C SER A 85 -8.37 -6.14 44.78
N ALA A 86 -7.49 -6.16 43.77
CA ALA A 86 -7.93 -6.16 42.37
C ALA A 86 -8.75 -7.42 42.00
N LEU A 87 -8.31 -8.60 42.43
CA LEU A 87 -9.07 -9.86 42.27
C LEU A 87 -10.42 -9.80 42.99
N GLU A 88 -10.44 -9.30 44.23
CA GLU A 88 -11.66 -9.14 45.01
C GLU A 88 -12.66 -8.21 44.31
N ASN A 89 -12.19 -7.08 43.77
CA ASN A 89 -13.04 -6.15 43.01
C ASN A 89 -13.61 -6.80 41.74
N MET A 90 -12.79 -7.53 40.97
CA MET A 90 -13.27 -8.26 39.79
C MET A 90 -14.31 -9.32 40.16
N LEU A 91 -14.09 -10.06 41.24
CA LEU A 91 -15.05 -11.06 41.72
C LEU A 91 -16.35 -10.40 42.21
N ASN A 92 -16.28 -9.30 42.95
CA ASN A 92 -17.46 -8.54 43.38
C ASN A 92 -18.29 -8.07 42.17
N LEU A 93 -17.63 -7.54 41.12
CA LEU A 93 -18.31 -7.16 39.88
C LEU A 93 -18.94 -8.37 39.18
N SER A 94 -18.26 -9.52 39.16
CA SER A 94 -18.81 -10.75 38.58
C SER A 94 -20.04 -11.27 39.36
N VAL A 95 -20.01 -11.22 40.70
CA VAL A 95 -21.13 -11.59 41.55
C VAL A 95 -22.31 -10.64 41.29
N LEU A 96 -22.07 -9.34 41.22
CA LEU A 96 -23.11 -8.36 40.87
C LEU A 96 -23.70 -8.60 39.48
N SER A 97 -22.87 -8.92 38.49
CA SER A 97 -23.32 -9.25 37.13
C SER A 97 -24.24 -10.47 37.14
N VAL A 98 -23.83 -11.57 37.79
CA VAL A 98 -24.67 -12.78 37.89
C VAL A 98 -25.98 -12.47 38.63
N LEU A 99 -25.92 -11.75 39.75
CA LEU A 99 -27.11 -11.41 40.53
C LEU A 99 -28.06 -10.44 39.81
N SER A 100 -27.55 -9.63 38.89
CA SER A 100 -28.36 -8.72 38.06
C SER A 100 -29.22 -9.45 37.04
N THR A 101 -28.78 -10.64 36.59
CA THR A 101 -29.49 -11.46 35.60
C THR A 101 -30.54 -12.39 36.21
N MET A 102 -30.62 -12.47 37.54
CA MET A 102 -31.42 -13.47 38.25
C MET A 102 -32.70 -12.88 38.85
N LYS A 103 -33.76 -13.71 38.90
CA LYS A 103 -35.05 -13.34 39.52
C LYS A 103 -34.88 -13.13 41.03
N GLU A 104 -35.52 -12.09 41.57
CA GLU A 104 -35.39 -11.66 42.97
C GLU A 104 -35.57 -12.78 44.00
N LYS A 105 -36.50 -13.72 43.76
CA LYS A 105 -36.83 -14.83 44.66
C LYS A 105 -35.64 -15.77 44.97
N LYS A 106 -34.64 -15.86 44.10
CA LYS A 106 -33.45 -16.74 44.27
C LYS A 106 -32.16 -15.97 44.55
N LYS A 107 -32.23 -14.63 44.55
CA LYS A 107 -31.05 -13.74 44.62
C LYS A 107 -30.33 -13.85 45.97
N GLY A 108 -31.07 -13.95 47.08
CA GLY A 108 -30.49 -14.00 48.43
C GLY A 108 -29.67 -15.26 48.71
N GLU A 109 -30.18 -16.44 48.35
CA GLU A 109 -29.47 -17.71 48.53
C GLU A 109 -28.26 -17.82 47.59
N LEU A 110 -28.45 -17.44 46.32
CA LEU A 110 -27.37 -17.42 45.33
C LEU A 110 -26.25 -16.45 45.74
N GLN A 111 -26.58 -15.27 46.25
CA GLN A 111 -25.58 -14.31 46.75
C GLN A 111 -24.76 -14.89 47.89
N LYS A 112 -25.38 -15.60 48.84
CA LYS A 112 -24.64 -16.28 49.92
C LYS A 112 -23.68 -17.32 49.37
N HIS A 113 -24.12 -18.15 48.43
CA HIS A 113 -23.28 -19.19 47.82
C HIS A 113 -22.11 -18.60 47.03
N LEU A 114 -22.36 -17.54 46.27
CA LEU A 114 -21.34 -16.83 45.51
C LEU A 114 -20.32 -16.14 46.43
N ASN A 115 -20.75 -15.58 47.56
CA ASN A 115 -19.86 -14.97 48.54
C ASN A 115 -18.95 -16.02 49.21
N ILE A 116 -19.48 -17.18 49.60
CA ILE A 116 -18.68 -18.27 50.15
C ILE A 116 -17.65 -18.76 49.13
N LEU A 117 -18.05 -18.88 47.86
CA LEU A 117 -17.14 -19.28 46.78
C LEU A 117 -16.04 -18.22 46.56
N LYS A 118 -16.41 -16.94 46.58
CA LYS A 118 -15.49 -15.81 46.49
C LYS A 118 -14.45 -15.86 47.61
N GLU A 119 -14.87 -16.00 48.86
CA GLU A 119 -13.99 -16.03 50.03
C GLU A 119 -12.99 -17.19 49.94
N ARG A 120 -13.47 -18.42 49.70
CA ARG A 120 -12.61 -19.59 49.54
C ARG A 120 -11.61 -19.46 48.39
N PHE A 121 -12.05 -18.87 47.27
CA PHE A 121 -11.19 -18.62 46.13
C PHE A 121 -10.09 -17.60 46.48
N LEU A 122 -10.45 -16.49 47.13
CA LEU A 122 -9.49 -15.47 47.55
C LEU A 122 -8.47 -16.01 48.56
N GLU A 123 -8.91 -16.79 49.54
CA GLU A 123 -8.01 -17.48 50.48
C GLU A 123 -7.00 -18.37 49.75
N SER A 124 -7.47 -19.13 48.75
CA SER A 124 -6.61 -19.98 47.92
C SER A 124 -5.60 -19.15 47.11
N CYS A 125 -6.02 -17.99 46.58
CA CYS A 125 -5.15 -17.09 45.82
C CYS A 125 -4.09 -16.39 46.70
N ILE A 126 -4.42 -16.04 47.94
CA ILE A 126 -3.46 -15.43 48.88
C ILE A 126 -2.36 -16.44 49.25
N GLN A 127 -2.72 -17.70 49.44
CA GLN A 127 -1.78 -18.77 49.78
C GLN A 127 -0.97 -19.27 48.59
N LEU A 128 -1.42 -18.99 47.36
CA LEU A 128 -0.73 -19.41 46.16
C LEU A 128 0.59 -18.61 45.99
N PRO A 129 1.76 -19.28 46.03
CA PRO A 129 3.00 -18.60 45.72
C PRO A 129 3.00 -18.24 44.23
N VAL A 130 3.26 -16.98 43.91
CA VAL A 130 3.33 -16.49 42.53
C VAL A 130 4.78 -16.08 42.24
N PRO A 131 5.31 -16.39 41.04
CA PRO A 131 6.59 -15.83 40.62
C PRO A 131 6.60 -14.32 40.84
N PRO A 132 7.67 -13.74 41.42
CA PRO A 132 7.77 -12.29 41.56
C PRO A 132 7.68 -11.71 40.16
N GLN A 133 6.61 -10.97 39.91
CA GLN A 133 6.37 -10.34 38.64
C GLN A 133 7.57 -9.42 38.41
N LYS A 134 8.48 -9.82 37.51
CA LYS A 134 9.47 -8.90 36.98
C LYS A 134 8.62 -7.89 36.23
N HIS A 135 8.27 -6.79 36.89
CA HIS A 135 7.77 -5.57 36.28
C HIS A 135 8.84 -5.11 35.30
N ARG A 136 8.99 -5.80 34.17
CA ARG A 136 9.75 -5.28 33.05
C ARG A 136 8.91 -4.14 32.52
N ASP A 137 9.28 -2.97 33.02
CA ASP A 137 8.98 -1.64 32.57
C ASP A 137 7.64 -1.44 31.84
N PHE A 138 6.54 -1.72 32.55
CA PHE A 138 5.19 -1.38 32.09
C PHE A 138 5.07 0.12 31.77
N GLY A 139 5.89 0.97 32.41
CA GLY A 139 6.01 2.39 32.08
C GLY A 139 6.55 2.61 30.67
N GLN A 140 7.67 1.97 30.30
CA GLN A 140 8.19 2.01 28.93
C GLN A 140 7.19 1.45 27.91
N MET A 141 6.58 0.30 28.18
CA MET A 141 5.57 -0.30 27.29
C MET A 141 4.36 0.62 27.09
N PHE A 142 3.89 1.27 28.15
CA PHE A 142 2.78 2.23 28.07
C PHE A 142 3.18 3.49 27.29
N GLN A 143 4.40 3.99 27.47
CA GLN A 143 4.91 5.11 26.69
C GLN A 143 5.05 4.77 25.20
N GLU A 144 5.55 3.57 24.87
CA GLU A 144 5.61 3.07 23.49
C GLU A 144 4.23 2.96 22.87
N TYR A 145 3.26 2.38 23.59
CA TYR A 145 1.88 2.32 23.15
C TYR A 145 1.30 3.72 22.84
N GLN A 146 1.55 4.71 23.70
CA GLN A 146 1.06 6.07 23.47
C GLN A 146 1.76 6.76 22.29
N LYS A 147 3.04 6.51 22.07
CA LYS A 147 3.78 7.00 20.90
C LYS A 147 3.22 6.39 19.62
N GLU A 148 3.02 5.07 19.59
CA GLU A 148 2.48 4.37 18.44
C GLU A 148 1.05 4.82 18.15
N ARG A 149 0.21 4.99 19.18
CA ARG A 149 -1.14 5.52 19.03
C ARG A 149 -1.14 6.91 18.39
N LYS A 150 -0.27 7.83 18.84
CA LYS A 150 -0.13 9.17 18.24
C LYS A 150 0.27 9.07 16.76
N LYS A 151 1.29 8.27 16.47
CA LYS A 151 1.77 8.02 15.09
C LYS A 151 0.65 7.49 14.19
N THR A 152 -0.15 6.54 14.66
CA THR A 152 -1.30 6.01 13.93
C THR A 152 -2.35 7.10 13.67
N THR A 153 -2.68 7.92 14.67
CA THR A 153 -3.65 9.01 14.48
C THR A 153 -3.17 10.07 13.50
N GLU A 154 -1.87 10.40 13.52
CA GLU A 154 -1.27 11.32 12.55
C GLU A 154 -1.24 10.72 11.15
N GLY A 155 -0.90 9.42 11.03
CA GLY A 155 -0.94 8.68 9.78
C GLY A 155 -2.34 8.67 9.17
N GLN A 156 -3.37 8.44 9.98
CA GLN A 156 -4.77 8.45 9.53
C GLN A 156 -5.19 9.83 9.01
N LYS A 157 -4.78 10.92 9.69
CA LYS A 157 -5.03 12.29 9.20
C LYS A 157 -4.35 12.55 7.85
N ARG A 158 -3.11 12.08 7.68
CA ARG A 158 -2.38 12.22 6.41
C ARG A 158 -3.03 11.42 5.28
N LEU A 159 -3.47 10.19 5.58
CA LEU A 159 -4.22 9.37 4.62
C LEU A 159 -5.53 10.05 4.20
N GLN A 160 -6.30 10.58 5.15
CA GLN A 160 -7.52 11.31 4.84
C GLN A 160 -7.26 12.57 4.01
N ALA A 161 -6.15 13.28 4.25
CA ALA A 161 -5.76 14.41 3.43
C ALA A 161 -5.40 13.98 2.00
N LEU A 162 -4.69 12.87 1.85
CA LEU A 162 -4.34 12.31 0.55
C LEU A 162 -5.59 11.85 -0.23
N GLU A 163 -6.52 11.18 0.44
CA GLU A 163 -7.80 10.75 -0.13
C GLU A 163 -8.59 11.94 -0.70
N LYS A 164 -8.65 13.06 0.04
CA LYS A 164 -9.27 14.30 -0.45
C LYS A 164 -8.57 14.87 -1.69
N ILE A 165 -7.24 14.82 -1.74
CA ILE A 165 -6.48 15.29 -2.91
C ILE A 165 -6.78 14.40 -4.11
N VAL A 166 -6.76 13.08 -3.93
CA VAL A 166 -7.07 12.12 -5.00
C VAL A 166 -8.47 12.37 -5.55
N HIS A 167 -9.46 12.51 -4.66
CA HIS A 167 -10.83 12.77 -5.10
C HIS A 167 -10.99 14.13 -5.80
N SER A 168 -10.25 15.15 -5.35
CA SER A 168 -10.21 16.44 -6.04
C SER A 168 -9.62 16.31 -7.44
N VAL A 169 -8.53 15.54 -7.61
CA VAL A 169 -7.90 15.32 -8.91
C VAL A 169 -8.82 14.53 -9.83
N GLU A 170 -9.47 13.49 -9.31
CA GLU A 170 -10.47 12.69 -10.01
C GLU A 170 -11.61 13.56 -10.54
N SER A 171 -12.21 14.39 -9.69
CA SER A 171 -13.25 15.33 -10.10
C SER A 171 -12.77 16.31 -11.18
N THR A 172 -11.55 16.84 -11.07
CA THR A 172 -11.00 17.71 -12.13
C THR A 172 -10.74 16.97 -13.44
N LEU A 173 -10.42 15.68 -13.38
CA LEU A 173 -10.18 14.85 -14.55
C LEU A 173 -11.50 14.55 -15.28
N GLU A 174 -12.57 14.22 -14.53
CA GLU A 174 -13.92 14.05 -15.07
C GLU A 174 -14.41 15.34 -15.75
N GLU A 175 -14.20 16.50 -15.14
CA GLU A 175 -14.53 17.80 -15.76
C GLU A 175 -13.71 18.07 -17.04
N MET A 176 -12.46 17.61 -17.09
CA MET A 176 -11.64 17.71 -18.29
C MET A 176 -12.12 16.77 -19.39
N GLU A 177 -12.52 15.56 -19.06
CA GLU A 177 -13.08 14.58 -19.99
C GLU A 177 -14.34 15.12 -20.67
N VAL A 178 -15.28 15.65 -19.89
CA VAL A 178 -16.49 16.31 -20.43
C VAL A 178 -16.15 17.47 -21.37
N ARG A 179 -15.11 18.24 -21.06
CA ARG A 179 -14.66 19.34 -21.94
C ARG A 179 -14.04 18.83 -23.23
N VAL A 180 -13.27 17.74 -23.18
CA VAL A 180 -12.71 17.10 -24.38
C VAL A 180 -13.84 16.60 -25.28
N ASP A 181 -14.81 15.88 -24.71
CA ASP A 181 -15.96 15.38 -25.47
C ASP A 181 -16.76 16.52 -26.13
N SER A 182 -16.96 17.63 -25.41
CA SER A 182 -17.63 18.82 -25.95
C SER A 182 -16.85 19.46 -27.11
N LEU A 183 -15.52 19.53 -27.03
CA LEU A 183 -14.68 20.10 -28.08
C LEU A 183 -14.63 19.18 -29.30
N ASP A 184 -14.58 17.86 -29.10
CA ASP A 184 -14.62 16.89 -30.18
C ASP A 184 -15.96 16.96 -30.95
N GLU A 185 -17.06 17.18 -30.23
CA GLU A 185 -18.36 17.41 -30.85
C GLU A 185 -18.40 18.72 -31.65
N GLU A 186 -17.83 19.80 -31.12
CA GLU A 186 -17.74 21.08 -31.84
C GLU A 186 -16.88 20.94 -33.11
N ILE A 187 -15.75 20.24 -33.03
CA ILE A 187 -14.91 19.92 -34.20
C ILE A 187 -15.68 19.11 -35.23
N ARG A 188 -16.46 18.11 -34.80
CA ARG A 188 -17.30 17.30 -35.68
C ARG A 188 -18.33 18.15 -36.44
N ILE A 189 -19.01 19.06 -35.74
CA ILE A 189 -19.99 19.97 -36.33
C ILE A 189 -19.30 20.91 -37.34
N MET A 190 -18.18 21.52 -36.96
CA MET A 190 -17.45 22.43 -37.86
C MET A 190 -16.96 21.71 -39.13
N ARG A 191 -16.50 20.46 -39.03
CA ARG A 191 -16.11 19.67 -40.20
C ARG A 191 -17.27 19.43 -41.15
N SER A 192 -18.45 19.05 -40.62
CA SER A 192 -19.66 18.88 -41.44
C SER A 192 -20.06 20.19 -42.13
N GLN A 193 -20.02 21.31 -41.40
CA GLN A 193 -20.35 22.62 -41.98
C GLN A 193 -19.38 23.03 -43.08
N LEU A 194 -18.10 22.70 -42.93
CA LEU A 194 -17.06 22.97 -43.92
C LEU A 194 -17.26 22.11 -45.17
N GLU A 195 -17.59 20.83 -45.02
CA GLU A 195 -17.93 19.92 -46.12
C GLU A 195 -19.16 20.43 -46.89
N ASP A 196 -20.23 20.84 -46.19
CA ASP A 196 -21.42 21.45 -46.81
C ASP A 196 -21.10 22.76 -47.56
N GLN A 197 -20.16 23.56 -47.06
CA GLN A 197 -19.72 24.78 -47.75
C GLN A 197 -18.86 24.48 -48.97
N GLU A 198 -18.00 23.47 -48.91
CA GLU A 198 -17.19 23.02 -50.03
C GLU A 198 -18.07 22.47 -51.16
N GLU A 199 -19.06 21.63 -50.84
CA GLU A 199 -20.03 21.10 -51.82
C GLU A 199 -20.80 22.23 -52.51
N ARG A 200 -21.35 23.19 -51.74
CA ARG A 200 -22.05 24.36 -52.30
C ARG A 200 -21.14 25.22 -53.18
N ALA A 201 -19.89 25.43 -52.78
CA ALA A 201 -18.94 26.19 -53.60
C ALA A 201 -18.62 25.44 -54.91
N GLN A 202 -18.52 24.12 -54.85
CA GLN A 202 -18.26 23.28 -56.02
C GLN A 202 -19.44 23.30 -57.01
N GLU A 203 -20.69 23.28 -56.52
CA GLU A 203 -21.90 23.44 -57.35
C GLU A 203 -21.92 24.78 -58.09
N VAL A 204 -21.63 25.88 -57.37
CA VAL A 204 -21.62 27.23 -57.96
C VAL A 204 -20.52 27.39 -59.01
N LEU A 205 -19.32 26.85 -58.73
CA LEU A 205 -18.15 27.01 -59.58
C LEU A 205 -18.05 25.92 -60.68
N ASN A 206 -18.96 24.93 -60.71
CA ASN A 206 -18.92 23.76 -61.60
C ASN A 206 -17.52 23.13 -61.69
N LEU A 207 -16.81 23.07 -60.57
CA LEU A 207 -15.44 22.57 -60.55
C LEU A 207 -15.44 21.04 -60.61
N PRO A 208 -14.62 20.42 -61.48
CA PRO A 208 -14.41 18.98 -61.45
C PRO A 208 -13.96 18.55 -60.03
N PRO A 209 -14.38 17.38 -59.53
CA PRO A 209 -13.89 16.85 -58.27
C PRO A 209 -12.37 16.89 -58.24
N LEU A 210 -11.79 17.56 -57.23
CA LEU A 210 -10.36 17.52 -57.03
C LEU A 210 -10.00 16.05 -56.79
N SER A 211 -9.30 15.44 -57.76
CA SER A 211 -8.78 14.08 -57.59
C SER A 211 -8.01 14.05 -56.27
N SER A 212 -8.43 13.17 -55.37
CA SER A 212 -7.67 12.83 -54.18
C SER A 212 -6.29 12.43 -54.66
N ARG A 213 -5.32 13.33 -54.43
CA ARG A 213 -3.93 13.20 -54.88
C ARG A 213 -3.44 11.80 -54.51
N SER A 214 -3.48 10.88 -55.47
CA SER A 214 -3.07 9.53 -55.20
C SER A 214 -1.56 9.56 -55.01
N SER A 215 -1.04 8.89 -53.99
CA SER A 215 0.40 8.87 -53.70
C SER A 215 1.27 8.29 -54.84
N ASN A 216 0.62 7.81 -55.91
CA ASN A 216 1.21 7.26 -57.13
C ASN A 216 1.18 8.22 -58.33
N GLU A 217 0.70 9.46 -58.17
CA GLU A 217 0.78 10.45 -59.23
C GLU A 217 2.20 11.01 -59.36
N TYR A 218 2.87 10.63 -60.44
CA TYR A 218 4.12 11.26 -60.87
C TYR A 218 3.93 12.78 -60.95
N PRO A 219 4.88 13.58 -60.43
CA PRO A 219 4.85 15.03 -60.56
C PRO A 219 4.51 15.45 -61.99
N LEU A 220 3.64 16.45 -62.14
CA LEU A 220 3.21 16.95 -63.46
C LEU A 220 4.40 17.24 -64.37
N GLU A 221 5.53 17.66 -63.80
CA GLU A 221 6.81 17.88 -64.46
C GLU A 221 7.38 16.62 -65.12
N GLU A 222 7.42 15.48 -64.41
CA GLU A 222 7.85 14.19 -64.97
C GLU A 222 6.89 13.71 -66.05
N ARG A 223 5.59 13.93 -65.85
CA ARG A 223 4.56 13.58 -66.83
C ARG A 223 4.71 14.41 -68.12
N LEU A 224 4.90 15.73 -67.99
CA LEU A 224 5.15 16.61 -69.14
C LEU A 224 6.46 16.27 -69.85
N LYS A 225 7.51 15.91 -69.11
CA LYS A 225 8.79 15.49 -69.68
C LYS A 225 8.68 14.15 -70.42
N SER A 226 7.80 13.26 -69.98
CA SER A 226 7.50 12.00 -70.69
C SER A 226 6.74 12.20 -72.00
N VAL A 227 5.83 13.18 -72.06
CA VAL A 227 5.03 13.48 -73.27
C VAL A 227 5.79 14.41 -74.22
N TYR A 228 6.61 15.31 -73.69
CA TYR A 228 7.46 16.25 -74.43
C TYR A 228 8.89 16.19 -73.90
N PRO A 229 9.76 15.32 -74.47
CA PRO A 229 11.13 15.10 -74.01
C PRO A 229 12.02 16.35 -74.02
N HIS A 230 11.66 17.36 -74.81
CA HIS A 230 12.37 18.64 -74.94
C HIS A 230 11.75 19.77 -74.12
N PHE A 231 10.74 19.49 -73.27
CA PHE A 231 10.14 20.52 -72.43
C PHE A 231 11.08 20.90 -71.29
N ASP A 232 11.65 22.11 -71.39
CA ASP A 232 12.44 22.71 -70.31
C ASP A 232 11.52 23.50 -69.35
N VAL A 233 11.25 22.89 -68.20
CA VAL A 233 10.43 23.45 -67.12
C VAL A 233 11.04 24.75 -66.60
N ALA A 234 12.37 24.85 -66.51
CA ALA A 234 13.04 26.04 -65.98
C ALA A 234 12.92 27.22 -66.95
N ALA A 235 13.12 26.98 -68.25
CA ALA A 235 12.90 28.01 -69.27
C ALA A 235 11.43 28.47 -69.31
N PHE A 236 10.48 27.56 -69.10
CA PHE A 236 9.06 27.90 -69.06
C PHE A 236 8.68 28.73 -67.82
N GLN A 237 9.16 28.37 -66.62
CA GLN A 237 8.89 29.12 -65.38
C GLN A 237 9.50 30.54 -65.40
N ASN A 238 10.59 30.72 -66.15
CA ASN A 238 11.26 32.03 -66.28
C ASN A 238 10.59 32.95 -67.31
N LYS A 239 9.54 32.50 -68.00
CA LYS A 239 8.80 33.39 -68.92
C LYS A 239 8.11 34.52 -68.14
N PRO A 240 8.14 35.76 -68.66
CA PRO A 240 7.60 36.92 -67.95
C PRO A 240 6.10 36.81 -67.65
N ALA A 241 5.33 36.09 -68.49
CA ALA A 241 3.91 35.83 -68.24
C ALA A 241 3.69 34.91 -67.03
N VAL A 242 4.52 33.88 -66.87
CA VAL A 242 4.44 32.94 -65.74
C VAL A 242 4.87 33.62 -64.44
N GLN A 243 5.90 34.47 -64.50
CA GLN A 243 6.31 35.29 -63.35
C GLN A 243 5.21 36.26 -62.90
N LYS A 244 4.53 36.93 -63.83
CA LYS A 244 3.38 37.79 -63.51
C LYS A 244 2.25 37.01 -62.84
N LEU A 245 1.93 35.82 -63.36
CA LEU A 245 0.92 34.94 -62.76
C LEU A 245 1.33 34.50 -61.34
N LYS A 246 2.59 34.12 -61.17
CA LYS A 246 3.16 33.73 -59.87
C LYS A 246 3.04 34.86 -58.84
N MET A 247 3.40 36.09 -59.22
CA MET A 247 3.23 37.25 -58.34
C MET A 247 1.77 37.53 -58.03
N PHE A 248 0.86 37.39 -59.00
CA PHE A 248 -0.58 37.59 -58.78
C PHE A 248 -1.14 36.60 -57.76
N LEU A 249 -0.80 35.32 -57.88
CA LEU A 249 -1.22 34.28 -56.93
C LEU A 249 -0.62 34.50 -55.54
N GLN A 250 0.66 34.90 -55.48
CA GLN A 250 1.32 35.21 -54.21
C GLN A 250 0.67 36.40 -53.51
N LEU A 251 0.36 37.47 -54.25
CA LEU A 251 -0.37 38.63 -53.73
C LEU A 251 -1.81 38.29 -53.30
N GLY A 252 -2.47 37.37 -54.01
CA GLY A 252 -3.79 36.87 -53.65
C GLY A 252 -3.78 36.10 -52.33
N ASN A 253 -2.81 35.21 -52.13
CA ASN A 253 -2.65 34.46 -50.88
C ASN A 253 -2.29 35.36 -49.70
N GLU A 254 -1.42 36.36 -49.90
CA GLU A 254 -1.10 37.34 -48.87
C GLU A 254 -2.34 38.14 -48.44
N ARG A 255 -3.29 38.42 -49.35
CA ARG A 255 -4.52 39.15 -49.02
C ARG A 255 -5.61 38.29 -48.39
N LEU A 256 -5.67 37.00 -48.72
CA LEU A 256 -6.69 36.07 -48.19
C LEU A 256 -6.31 35.48 -46.83
N PHE A 257 -5.02 35.45 -46.48
CA PHE A 257 -4.51 34.83 -45.24
C PHE A 257 -3.68 35.79 -44.37
N ALA A 258 -3.72 37.10 -44.62
CA ALA A 258 -3.20 38.08 -43.67
C ALA A 258 -4.09 38.13 -42.42
N PRO A 259 -3.49 38.22 -41.20
CA PRO A 259 -4.20 38.24 -39.93
C PRO A 259 -5.07 39.49 -39.73
#